data_AF-A0A1D6DTZ5-F1
#
_entry.id   AF-A0A1D6DTZ5-F1
#
_cell.length_a   1.000
_cell.length_b   1.000
_cell.length_c   1.000
_cell.angle_alpha   90.00
_cell.angle_beta   90.00
_cell.angle_gamma   90.00
#
_symmetry.space_group_name_H-M   'P 1'
#
loop_
_entity.id
_entity.type
_entity.pdbx_description
1 polymer ?
#
loop_
_entity_poly.entity_id
_entity_poly.type
_entity_poly.pdbx_seq_one_letter_code
_entity_poly.pdbx_strand_id
1 'polypeptide(L)'
;MDPNGLKTGGLLLPTIERRCTSPPSVIVIGGGISGVAAARALSNSSFKVTVLESRDRIGGRIHTDNSFGCPIDMGASWLHGVCNENPLAPLISYLGLRLYRTSDDNSVLYDHDLESYALFDKDGNQVPKETVDKVGETFERILEETVKVRDEQEHDMPLLQAISIVFERHPHLKLEGLDDQVLQWCVCRLEAWFAADADEISLKNWDQERVLTGGHGLMVNGYYPVIEALAQGLDIRLNQRVTEITRQHNGVKVTTEDGTSYLADACIISVPLGVLKANVIKFEPELPQWKSSAIADLGVGTENKIAMHFDRVFWPNVEVLGMVGPTPKACGYFLNLHFAGEAASAEHSGSVHGAYSSGIAAAEECRKRLLALKGIPDLVQVAAWEEMAGAVAPLQICRT
;
A
#
# COMPACT_ATOMS: atom_id res chain seq x y z
N MET A 1 1.80 75.34 -0.80
CA MET A 1 1.56 73.90 -1.01
C MET A 1 0.16 73.62 -0.52
N ASP A 2 -0.68 72.98 -1.32
CA ASP A 2 -1.70 72.04 -0.82
C ASP A 2 -2.11 71.12 -1.99
N PRO A 3 -1.94 69.79 -1.91
CA PRO A 3 -2.20 68.87 -3.02
C PRO A 3 -3.51 68.08 -2.86
N ASN A 4 -4.04 67.57 -3.99
CA ASN A 4 -5.19 66.65 -4.10
C ASN A 4 -6.56 67.27 -3.71
N GLY A 5 -7.59 67.28 -4.55
CA GLY A 5 -7.68 66.91 -5.96
C GLY A 5 -7.93 65.42 -6.24
N LEU A 6 -9.21 65.02 -6.39
CA LEU A 6 -9.68 64.22 -7.54
C LEU A 6 -11.20 64.31 -7.70
N LYS A 7 -11.72 63.85 -8.85
CA LYS A 7 -13.15 63.91 -9.23
C LYS A 7 -13.80 62.53 -9.09
N THR A 8 -15.05 62.49 -8.64
CA THR A 8 -15.87 61.26 -8.55
C THR A 8 -16.43 60.86 -9.93
N GLY A 9 -15.61 60.16 -10.72
CA GLY A 9 -16.07 59.42 -11.89
C GLY A 9 -16.61 58.05 -11.49
N GLY A 10 -17.91 57.81 -11.64
CA GLY A 10 -18.53 56.52 -11.33
C GLY A 10 -18.14 55.46 -12.37
N LEU A 11 -17.25 54.53 -12.00
CA LEU A 11 -16.88 53.41 -12.86
C LEU A 11 -17.91 52.28 -12.73
N LEU A 12 -18.63 51.98 -13.80
CA LEU A 12 -19.42 50.76 -13.91
C LEU A 12 -18.46 49.56 -13.98
N LEU A 13 -18.24 48.91 -12.84
CA LEU A 13 -17.59 47.59 -12.82
C LEU A 13 -18.48 46.61 -13.60
N PRO A 14 -17.94 45.87 -14.59
CA PRO A 14 -18.71 44.85 -15.26
C PRO A 14 -19.02 43.75 -14.25
N THR A 15 -20.32 43.46 -14.05
CA THR A 15 -20.75 42.28 -13.31
C THR A 15 -20.20 41.06 -14.05
N ILE A 16 -19.13 40.46 -13.52
CA ILE A 16 -18.67 39.16 -14.02
C ILE A 16 -19.81 38.18 -13.73
N GLU A 17 -20.49 37.75 -14.79
CA GLU A 17 -21.41 36.62 -14.70
C GLU A 17 -20.63 35.42 -14.21
N ARG A 18 -20.75 35.14 -12.91
CA ARG A 18 -20.22 33.94 -12.28
C ARG A 18 -21.00 32.76 -12.85
N ARG A 19 -20.58 32.28 -14.03
CA ARG A 19 -21.15 31.11 -14.70
C ARG A 19 -21.27 30.00 -13.66
N CYS A 20 -22.51 29.63 -13.33
CA CYS A 20 -22.80 28.48 -12.49
C CYS A 20 -22.57 27.19 -13.29
N THR A 21 -21.34 26.97 -13.74
CA THR A 21 -20.87 25.63 -14.08
C THR A 21 -20.99 24.78 -12.83
N SER A 22 -21.71 23.68 -12.91
CA SER A 22 -21.70 22.65 -11.88
C SER A 22 -20.26 22.23 -11.55
N PRO A 23 -19.96 21.89 -10.29
CA PRO A 23 -18.61 21.47 -9.90
C PRO A 23 -18.16 20.29 -10.78
N PRO A 24 -16.88 20.24 -11.21
CA PRO A 24 -16.43 19.17 -12.08
C PRO A 24 -16.59 17.81 -11.40
N SER A 25 -16.95 16.81 -12.19
CA SER A 25 -17.43 15.53 -11.72
C SER A 25 -16.45 14.41 -12.05
N VAL A 26 -16.22 13.51 -11.09
CA VAL A 26 -15.28 12.39 -11.23
C VAL A 26 -15.90 11.10 -10.69
N ILE A 27 -15.84 10.03 -11.48
CA ILE A 27 -16.14 8.67 -11.02
C ILE A 27 -14.83 8.00 -10.59
N VAL A 28 -14.75 7.53 -9.36
CA VAL A 28 -13.61 6.71 -8.88
C VAL A 28 -14.04 5.26 -8.85
N ILE A 29 -13.25 4.37 -9.46
CA ILE A 29 -13.58 2.95 -9.59
C ILE A 29 -12.65 2.18 -8.66
N GLY A 30 -13.24 1.52 -7.65
CA GLY A 30 -12.55 0.91 -6.51
C GLY A 30 -12.67 1.76 -5.23
N GLY A 31 -13.10 1.13 -4.15
CA GLY A 31 -13.22 1.69 -2.78
C GLY A 31 -12.08 1.24 -1.85
N GLY A 32 -10.93 0.85 -2.40
CA GLY A 32 -9.70 0.64 -1.64
C GLY A 32 -8.95 1.95 -1.33
N ILE A 33 -7.88 1.88 -0.54
CA ILE A 33 -7.13 3.06 -0.05
C ILE A 33 -6.80 4.10 -1.14
N SER A 34 -6.34 3.67 -2.32
CA SER A 34 -6.01 4.55 -3.45
C SER A 34 -7.25 5.32 -3.96
N GLY A 35 -8.37 4.61 -4.18
CA GLY A 35 -9.61 5.22 -4.63
C GLY A 35 -10.26 6.14 -3.59
N VAL A 36 -10.26 5.74 -2.31
CA VAL A 36 -10.82 6.56 -1.23
C VAL A 36 -9.96 7.82 -0.99
N ALA A 37 -8.62 7.70 -1.03
CA ALA A 37 -7.71 8.84 -0.95
C ALA A 37 -7.90 9.81 -2.13
N ALA A 38 -8.00 9.30 -3.37
CA ALA A 38 -8.28 10.11 -4.55
C ALA A 38 -9.64 10.84 -4.44
N ALA A 39 -10.66 10.14 -3.96
CA ALA A 39 -12.00 10.69 -3.77
C ALA A 39 -12.03 11.77 -2.67
N ARG A 40 -11.31 11.57 -1.57
CA ARG A 40 -11.14 12.57 -0.51
C ARG A 40 -10.47 13.85 -1.03
N ALA A 41 -9.35 13.72 -1.72
CA ALA A 41 -8.59 14.85 -2.27
C ALA A 41 -9.42 15.68 -3.27
N LEU A 42 -10.18 15.02 -4.16
CA LEU A 42 -11.08 15.66 -5.11
C LEU A 42 -12.29 16.30 -4.41
N SER A 43 -12.89 15.63 -3.43
CA SER A 43 -14.01 16.18 -2.65
C SER A 43 -13.61 17.44 -1.87
N ASN A 44 -12.43 17.44 -1.25
CA ASN A 44 -11.85 18.62 -0.59
C ASN A 44 -11.60 19.75 -1.60
N SER A 45 -11.20 19.40 -2.84
CA SER A 45 -11.06 20.34 -3.96
C SER A 45 -12.41 20.83 -4.55
N SER A 46 -13.55 20.55 -3.91
CA SER A 46 -14.91 20.90 -4.36
C SER A 46 -15.37 20.23 -5.66
N PHE A 47 -14.83 19.07 -6.01
CA PHE A 47 -15.32 18.24 -7.12
C PHE A 47 -16.50 17.38 -6.67
N LYS A 48 -17.44 17.11 -7.58
CA LYS A 48 -18.50 16.12 -7.34
C LYS A 48 -17.93 14.72 -7.60
N VAL A 49 -17.59 13.99 -6.53
CA VAL A 49 -17.06 12.63 -6.64
C VAL A 49 -18.15 11.59 -6.35
N THR A 50 -18.19 10.53 -7.15
CA THR A 50 -18.90 9.27 -6.83
C THR A 50 -17.90 8.12 -6.91
N VAL A 51 -17.83 7.27 -5.89
CA VAL A 51 -17.00 6.06 -5.87
C VAL A 51 -17.87 4.84 -6.15
N LEU A 52 -17.44 3.97 -7.07
CA LEU A 52 -18.08 2.69 -7.38
C LEU A 52 -17.18 1.55 -6.90
N GLU A 53 -17.65 0.76 -5.94
CA GLU A 53 -16.95 -0.43 -5.43
C GLU A 53 -17.75 -1.68 -5.80
N SER A 54 -17.03 -2.66 -6.36
CA SER A 54 -17.54 -3.97 -6.79
C SER A 54 -18.07 -4.86 -5.66
N ARG A 55 -17.60 -4.65 -4.43
CA ARG A 55 -17.93 -5.42 -3.22
C ARG A 55 -19.00 -4.75 -2.37
N ASP A 56 -19.50 -5.52 -1.42
CA ASP A 56 -20.33 -5.12 -0.28
C ASP A 56 -19.59 -4.33 0.81
N ARG A 57 -18.27 -4.14 0.67
CA ARG A 57 -17.42 -3.38 1.61
C ARG A 57 -16.35 -2.54 0.93
N ILE A 58 -15.92 -1.48 1.61
CA ILE A 58 -14.73 -0.68 1.27
C ILE A 58 -13.42 -1.35 1.74
N GLY A 59 -12.28 -0.69 1.49
CA GLY A 59 -10.93 -1.11 1.90
C GLY A 59 -10.22 -2.02 0.91
N GLY A 60 -10.94 -2.89 0.20
CA GLY A 60 -10.38 -3.77 -0.82
C GLY A 60 -9.38 -4.77 -0.23
N ARG A 61 -8.08 -4.57 -0.48
CA ARG A 61 -6.96 -5.35 0.11
C ARG A 61 -6.64 -4.96 1.56
N ILE A 62 -7.22 -3.87 2.08
CA ILE A 62 -7.38 -3.69 3.53
C ILE A 62 -8.65 -4.40 3.95
N HIS A 63 -8.52 -5.28 4.95
CA HIS A 63 -9.61 -6.07 5.50
C HIS A 63 -9.28 -6.51 6.92
N THR A 64 -9.91 -5.85 7.89
CA THR A 64 -9.91 -6.28 9.29
C THR A 64 -11.10 -7.20 9.52
N ASP A 65 -10.86 -8.40 10.04
CA ASP A 65 -11.88 -9.26 10.65
C ASP A 65 -11.95 -8.95 12.15
N ASN A 66 -13.14 -8.98 12.74
CA ASN A 66 -13.37 -8.72 14.17
C ASN A 66 -14.05 -9.91 14.87
N SER A 67 -14.25 -11.03 14.17
CA SER A 67 -14.92 -12.24 14.67
C SER A 67 -14.16 -12.93 15.82
N PHE A 68 -12.85 -12.68 15.93
CA PHE A 68 -11.96 -13.21 16.97
C PHE A 68 -12.09 -12.49 18.33
N GLY A 69 -12.94 -11.46 18.45
CA GLY A 69 -13.04 -10.62 19.66
C GLY A 69 -11.98 -9.51 19.73
N CYS A 70 -10.99 -9.55 18.84
CA CYS A 70 -10.02 -8.51 18.55
C CYS A 70 -9.92 -8.29 17.02
N PRO A 71 -9.44 -7.12 16.57
CA PRO A 71 -9.25 -6.83 15.14
C PRO A 71 -8.04 -7.59 14.59
N ILE A 72 -8.27 -8.41 13.55
CA ILE A 72 -7.24 -9.17 12.83
C ILE A 72 -7.20 -8.71 11.36
N ASP A 73 -6.09 -8.11 10.93
CA ASP A 73 -5.94 -7.73 9.53
C ASP A 73 -5.58 -8.92 8.63
N MET A 74 -6.60 -9.47 7.98
CA MET A 74 -6.51 -10.49 6.92
C MET A 74 -5.95 -9.95 5.60
N GLY A 75 -5.58 -8.67 5.56
CA GLY A 75 -4.96 -7.98 4.42
C GLY A 75 -3.65 -7.30 4.83
N ALA A 76 -3.45 -6.04 4.43
CA ALA A 76 -2.37 -5.21 4.96
C ALA A 76 -2.61 -4.84 6.44
N SER A 77 -1.54 -4.82 7.25
CA SER A 77 -1.63 -4.82 8.73
C SER A 77 -0.67 -3.85 9.45
N TRP A 78 -0.05 -2.88 8.75
CA TRP A 78 1.37 -2.55 8.96
C TRP A 78 1.70 -1.11 8.39
N LEU A 79 2.66 -0.27 8.89
CA LEU A 79 3.01 1.15 8.44
C LEU A 79 4.52 1.59 8.13
N HIS A 80 5.29 1.07 7.12
CA HIS A 80 6.78 1.21 6.94
C HIS A 80 7.25 2.63 6.76
N GLY A 81 8.37 2.88 7.44
CA GLY A 81 8.78 4.19 7.87
C GLY A 81 7.65 4.83 8.67
N VAL A 82 7.62 4.62 10.00
CA VAL A 82 6.91 5.56 10.87
C VAL A 82 7.77 6.78 11.09
N CYS A 83 7.78 7.59 10.04
CA CYS A 83 8.33 8.93 9.98
C CYS A 83 7.28 9.86 9.36
N ASN A 84 7.52 11.17 9.45
CA ASN A 84 6.58 12.14 8.88
C ASN A 84 6.61 12.17 7.34
N GLU A 85 7.57 11.54 6.67
CA GLU A 85 7.53 11.34 5.21
C GLU A 85 6.44 10.34 4.78
N ASN A 86 5.92 9.53 5.71
CA ASN A 86 4.84 8.60 5.46
C ASN A 86 3.47 9.32 5.63
N PRO A 87 2.71 9.58 4.55
CA PRO A 87 1.50 10.40 4.60
C PRO A 87 0.34 9.80 5.39
N LEU A 88 0.44 8.54 5.85
CA LEU A 88 -0.55 7.92 6.73
C LEU A 88 -0.17 8.02 8.22
N ALA A 89 1.11 8.26 8.56
CA ALA A 89 1.54 8.37 9.96
C ALA A 89 0.85 9.52 10.73
N PRO A 90 0.67 10.73 10.17
CA PRO A 90 -0.14 11.78 10.81
C PRO A 90 -1.60 11.37 11.03
N LEU A 91 -2.20 10.66 10.07
CA LEU A 91 -3.59 10.18 10.14
C LEU A 91 -3.79 9.14 11.24
N ILE A 92 -2.87 8.19 11.34
CA ILE A 92 -2.90 7.11 12.33
C ILE A 92 -2.66 7.67 13.75
N SER A 93 -1.74 8.64 13.88
CA SER A 93 -1.51 9.40 15.13
C SER A 93 -2.73 10.19 15.59
N TYR A 94 -3.34 11.01 14.73
CA TYR A 94 -4.55 11.78 15.06
C TYR A 94 -5.75 10.90 15.41
N LEU A 95 -5.91 9.75 14.74
CA LEU A 95 -6.96 8.78 15.05
C LEU A 95 -6.70 8.01 16.36
N GLY A 96 -5.52 8.18 16.99
CA GLY A 96 -5.13 7.49 18.22
C GLY A 96 -4.93 5.98 18.04
N LEU A 97 -4.69 5.52 16.81
CA LEU A 97 -4.50 4.12 16.49
C LEU A 97 -3.10 3.67 16.94
N ARG A 98 -3.03 2.52 17.63
CA ARG A 98 -1.77 2.01 18.16
C ARG A 98 -0.99 1.20 17.15
N LEU A 99 0.31 1.46 17.12
CA LEU A 99 1.32 0.79 16.32
C LEU A 99 2.30 0.06 17.25
N TYR A 100 2.53 -1.23 17.00
CA TYR A 100 3.47 -2.09 17.72
C TYR A 100 4.71 -2.33 16.85
N ARG A 101 5.94 -2.21 17.39
CA ARG A 101 7.18 -2.42 16.60
C ARG A 101 7.34 -3.84 16.09
N THR A 102 7.91 -3.97 14.90
CA THR A 102 8.61 -5.22 14.51
C THR A 102 10.00 -4.95 13.90
N SER A 103 10.39 -3.69 13.66
CA SER A 103 11.79 -3.31 13.37
C SER A 103 12.05 -1.81 13.60
N ASP A 104 13.26 -1.41 13.97
CA ASP A 104 13.73 0.00 13.89
C ASP A 104 14.58 0.28 12.64
N ASP A 105 15.09 -0.78 11.97
CA ASP A 105 15.91 -0.74 10.76
C ASP A 105 15.20 -0.18 9.51
N ASN A 106 15.88 -0.20 8.36
CA ASN A 106 15.29 0.28 7.10
C ASN A 106 15.45 -0.77 5.99
N SER A 107 15.47 -2.05 6.37
CA SER A 107 15.76 -3.17 5.46
C SER A 107 14.52 -3.59 4.67
N VAL A 108 14.77 -4.11 3.46
CA VAL A 108 13.76 -4.50 2.46
C VAL A 108 13.61 -6.03 2.34
N LEU A 109 14.48 -6.80 3.00
CA LEU A 109 14.66 -8.24 2.72
C LEU A 109 14.85 -9.06 3.99
N TYR A 110 15.65 -8.51 4.90
CA TYR A 110 15.98 -9.11 6.18
C TYR A 110 15.78 -8.04 7.23
N ASP A 111 14.62 -8.08 7.86
CA ASP A 111 14.27 -7.30 9.03
C ASP A 111 15.25 -7.68 10.15
N HIS A 112 16.30 -6.87 10.35
CA HIS A 112 17.36 -7.16 11.32
C HIS A 112 16.85 -7.04 12.77
N ASP A 113 15.76 -6.29 12.95
CA ASP A 113 15.21 -5.93 14.26
C ASP A 113 13.88 -6.65 14.56
N LEU A 114 13.60 -7.78 13.89
CA LEU A 114 12.90 -8.91 14.50
C LEU A 114 13.77 -9.47 15.65
N GLU A 115 14.04 -8.66 16.68
CA GLU A 115 14.97 -8.97 17.79
C GLU A 115 14.61 -10.28 18.51
N SER A 116 13.35 -10.69 18.40
CA SER A 116 12.80 -11.89 18.99
C SER A 116 12.10 -12.75 17.93
N TYR A 117 12.85 -13.65 17.28
CA TYR A 117 12.30 -14.78 16.53
C TYR A 117 12.78 -16.12 17.14
N ALA A 118 12.07 -17.21 16.85
CA ALA A 118 12.55 -18.57 17.09
C ALA A 118 12.24 -19.46 15.89
N LEU A 119 13.28 -20.10 15.33
CA LEU A 119 13.15 -21.07 14.25
C LEU A 119 13.09 -22.49 14.81
N PHE A 120 12.27 -23.34 14.21
CA PHE A 120 12.07 -24.74 14.58
C PHE A 120 12.16 -25.67 13.38
N ASP A 121 12.65 -26.89 13.58
CA ASP A 121 12.47 -27.96 12.60
C ASP A 121 11.03 -28.52 12.61
N LYS A 122 10.72 -29.37 11.63
CA LYS A 122 9.43 -30.04 11.49
C LYS A 122 9.02 -30.96 12.67
N ASP A 123 9.96 -31.32 13.55
CA ASP A 123 9.72 -32.19 14.70
C ASP A 123 9.59 -31.38 16.01
N GLY A 124 9.73 -30.05 15.93
CA GLY A 124 9.58 -29.11 17.04
C GLY A 124 10.88 -28.80 17.81
N ASN A 125 12.05 -29.20 17.30
CA ASN A 125 13.33 -28.83 17.91
C ASN A 125 13.70 -27.40 17.50
N GLN A 126 14.12 -26.57 18.47
CA GLN A 126 14.56 -25.21 18.18
C GLN A 126 15.93 -25.22 17.49
N VAL A 127 16.07 -24.46 16.41
CA VAL A 127 17.34 -24.26 15.70
C VAL A 127 18.32 -23.47 16.60
N PRO A 128 19.60 -23.86 16.73
CA PRO A 128 20.58 -23.11 17.51
C PRO A 128 20.78 -21.69 16.95
N LYS A 129 20.80 -20.66 17.82
CA LYS A 129 20.97 -19.27 17.38
C LYS A 129 22.25 -19.06 16.56
N GLU A 130 23.36 -19.70 16.95
CA GLU A 130 24.64 -19.67 16.21
C GLU A 130 24.49 -20.13 14.74
N THR A 131 23.61 -21.10 14.47
CA THR A 131 23.29 -21.52 13.10
C THR A 131 22.53 -20.42 12.36
N VAL A 132 21.55 -19.76 13.00
CA VAL A 132 20.76 -18.73 12.33
C VAL A 132 21.57 -17.46 12.06
N ASP A 133 22.35 -16.98 13.04
CA ASP A 133 23.22 -15.81 12.90
C ASP A 133 24.22 -16.02 11.74
N LYS A 134 24.89 -17.19 11.70
CA LYS A 134 25.81 -17.60 10.64
C LYS A 134 25.15 -17.67 9.25
N VAL A 135 23.93 -18.20 9.19
CA VAL A 135 23.21 -18.34 7.91
C VAL A 135 22.70 -16.99 7.41
N GLY A 136 22.32 -16.07 8.32
CA GLY A 136 22.04 -14.66 8.00
C GLY A 136 23.22 -13.98 7.32
N GLU A 137 24.40 -13.99 7.95
CA GLU A 137 25.64 -13.49 7.34
C GLU A 137 25.96 -14.14 5.99
N THR A 138 25.58 -15.41 5.79
CA THR A 138 25.82 -16.12 4.53
C THR A 138 24.81 -15.71 3.45
N PHE A 139 23.55 -15.49 3.82
CA PHE A 139 22.48 -15.04 2.93
C PHE A 139 22.70 -13.59 2.47
N GLU A 140 23.13 -12.70 3.36
CA GLU A 140 23.56 -11.33 3.03
C GLU A 140 24.64 -11.35 1.94
N ARG A 141 25.70 -12.14 2.11
CA ARG A 141 26.79 -12.30 1.12
C ARG A 141 26.29 -12.91 -0.19
N ILE A 142 25.35 -13.85 -0.15
CA ILE A 142 24.72 -14.37 -1.38
C ILE A 142 24.02 -13.24 -2.13
N LEU A 143 23.26 -12.39 -1.44
CA LEU A 143 22.60 -11.23 -2.04
C LEU A 143 23.61 -10.21 -2.59
N GLU A 144 24.69 -9.91 -1.88
CA GLU A 144 25.81 -9.06 -2.38
C GLU A 144 26.44 -9.62 -3.67
N GLU A 145 26.63 -10.93 -3.77
CA GLU A 145 27.12 -11.56 -5.01
C GLU A 145 26.04 -11.55 -6.11
N THR A 146 24.73 -11.65 -5.80
CA THR A 146 23.68 -11.50 -6.83
C THR A 146 23.64 -10.10 -7.42
N VAL A 147 23.99 -9.06 -6.66
CA VAL A 147 24.15 -7.68 -7.19
C VAL A 147 25.31 -7.61 -8.20
N LYS A 148 26.42 -8.31 -7.95
CA LYS A 148 27.53 -8.38 -8.91
C LYS A 148 27.13 -9.16 -10.17
N VAL A 149 26.40 -10.27 -10.02
CA VAL A 149 25.81 -10.99 -11.16
C VAL A 149 24.87 -10.07 -11.94
N ARG A 150 23.97 -9.33 -11.28
CA ARG A 150 23.05 -8.37 -11.91
C ARG A 150 23.79 -7.35 -12.76
N ASP A 151 24.87 -6.78 -12.25
CA ASP A 151 25.57 -5.68 -12.89
C ASP A 151 26.42 -6.15 -14.10
N GLU A 152 26.78 -7.44 -14.16
CA GLU A 152 27.44 -8.08 -15.32
C GLU A 152 26.49 -8.41 -16.49
N GLN A 153 25.18 -8.61 -16.23
CA GLN A 153 24.24 -9.07 -17.25
C GLN A 153 23.65 -7.92 -18.06
N GLU A 154 23.51 -8.08 -19.38
CA GLU A 154 22.81 -7.10 -20.23
C GLU A 154 21.28 -7.20 -20.06
N HIS A 155 20.78 -8.43 -19.96
CA HIS A 155 19.35 -8.75 -19.90
C HIS A 155 18.92 -9.09 -18.46
N ASP A 156 17.62 -9.02 -18.20
CA ASP A 156 17.04 -9.44 -16.91
C ASP A 156 16.88 -10.97 -16.82
N MET A 157 16.85 -11.49 -15.59
CA MET A 157 16.66 -12.91 -15.28
C MET A 157 16.04 -13.08 -13.89
N PRO A 158 15.51 -14.27 -13.54
CA PRO A 158 15.02 -14.53 -12.19
C PRO A 158 16.11 -14.48 -11.13
N LEU A 159 15.77 -14.02 -9.93
CA LEU A 159 16.69 -13.95 -8.79
C LEU A 159 17.20 -15.33 -8.36
N LEU A 160 16.38 -16.39 -8.44
CA LEU A 160 16.81 -17.77 -8.22
C LEU A 160 17.90 -18.24 -9.21
N GLN A 161 17.88 -17.74 -10.45
CA GLN A 161 18.95 -18.01 -11.43
C GLN A 161 20.24 -17.29 -11.04
N ALA A 162 20.15 -16.06 -10.53
CA ALA A 162 21.31 -15.35 -9.99
C ALA A 162 21.93 -16.06 -8.78
N ILE A 163 21.12 -16.50 -7.81
CA ILE A 163 21.55 -17.27 -6.64
C ILE A 163 22.24 -18.57 -7.08
N SER A 164 21.73 -19.23 -8.12
CA SER A 164 22.35 -20.43 -8.71
C SER A 164 23.75 -20.13 -9.28
N ILE A 165 23.91 -19.02 -10.01
CA ILE A 165 25.20 -18.54 -10.52
C ILE A 165 26.16 -18.18 -9.37
N VAL A 166 25.66 -17.62 -8.27
CA VAL A 166 26.46 -17.34 -7.06
C VAL A 166 27.01 -18.64 -6.46
N PHE A 167 26.21 -19.70 -6.36
CA PHE A 167 26.69 -21.01 -5.86
C PHE A 167 27.72 -21.67 -6.80
N GLU A 168 27.63 -21.47 -8.11
CA GLU A 168 28.65 -21.95 -9.07
C GLU A 168 29.99 -21.20 -8.91
N ARG A 169 29.94 -19.88 -8.70
CA ARG A 169 31.12 -19.02 -8.48
C ARG A 169 31.73 -19.20 -7.09
N HIS A 170 30.90 -19.39 -6.08
CA HIS A 170 31.27 -19.44 -4.66
C HIS A 170 30.70 -20.71 -3.99
N PRO A 171 31.20 -21.92 -4.31
CA PRO A 171 30.65 -23.17 -3.76
C PRO A 171 30.70 -23.30 -2.22
N HIS A 172 31.44 -22.43 -1.54
CA HIS A 172 31.50 -22.36 -0.07
C HIS A 172 30.32 -21.59 0.56
N LEU A 173 29.55 -20.84 -0.23
CA LEU A 173 28.28 -20.24 0.21
C LEU A 173 27.10 -21.23 0.08
N LYS A 174 27.30 -22.36 -0.60
CA LYS A 174 26.31 -23.42 -0.67
C LYS A 174 26.37 -24.25 0.63
N LEU A 175 25.27 -24.21 1.38
CA LEU A 175 25.14 -24.89 2.66
C LEU A 175 24.54 -26.30 2.49
N GLU A 176 24.58 -27.10 3.56
CA GLU A 176 23.99 -28.44 3.61
C GLU A 176 23.33 -28.68 4.98
N GLY A 177 22.41 -29.66 5.05
CA GLY A 177 21.86 -30.12 6.33
C GLY A 177 20.88 -29.14 6.97
N LEU A 178 21.15 -28.71 8.20
CA LEU A 178 20.31 -27.75 8.92
C LEU A 178 20.54 -26.31 8.44
N ASP A 179 21.81 -25.97 8.18
CA ASP A 179 22.23 -24.66 7.67
C ASP A 179 21.54 -24.32 6.34
N ASP A 180 21.38 -25.30 5.45
CA ASP A 180 20.60 -25.16 4.22
C ASP A 180 19.11 -24.93 4.50
N GLN A 181 18.50 -25.66 5.44
CA GLN A 181 17.08 -25.46 5.77
C GLN A 181 16.78 -24.06 6.34
N VAL A 182 17.73 -23.47 7.08
CA VAL A 182 17.65 -22.06 7.51
C VAL A 182 17.82 -21.13 6.29
N LEU A 183 18.71 -21.44 5.34
CA LEU A 183 18.88 -20.66 4.12
C LEU A 183 17.62 -20.69 3.23
N GLN A 184 16.95 -21.84 3.13
CA GLN A 184 15.64 -21.95 2.49
C GLN A 184 14.54 -21.16 3.24
N TRP A 185 14.66 -20.99 4.56
CA TRP A 185 13.76 -20.11 5.33
C TRP A 185 14.05 -18.62 5.07
N CYS A 186 15.31 -18.22 4.92
CA CYS A 186 15.68 -16.87 4.45
C CYS A 186 15.11 -16.57 3.05
N VAL A 187 15.18 -17.53 2.13
CA VAL A 187 14.53 -17.40 0.80
C VAL A 187 13.00 -17.34 0.93
N CYS A 188 12.38 -18.15 1.80
CA CYS A 188 10.92 -18.07 2.06
C CYS A 188 10.49 -16.69 2.59
N ARG A 189 11.32 -16.04 3.44
CA ARG A 189 11.07 -14.68 3.93
C ARG A 189 11.19 -13.64 2.80
N LEU A 190 12.15 -13.79 1.90
CA LEU A 190 12.31 -12.98 0.70
C LEU A 190 11.11 -13.12 -0.26
N GLU A 191 10.70 -14.36 -0.56
CA GLU A 191 9.53 -14.66 -1.39
C GLU A 191 8.24 -14.08 -0.80
N ALA A 192 8.10 -14.13 0.53
CA ALA A 192 6.96 -13.53 1.23
C ALA A 192 6.92 -11.99 1.15
N TRP A 193 8.06 -11.30 1.15
CA TRP A 193 8.11 -9.83 0.99
C TRP A 193 7.57 -9.40 -0.38
N PHE A 194 7.99 -10.09 -1.45
CA PHE A 194 7.50 -9.83 -2.81
C PHE A 194 6.15 -10.52 -3.12
N ALA A 195 5.69 -11.40 -2.22
CA ALA A 195 4.57 -12.31 -2.39
C ALA A 195 4.67 -13.15 -3.69
N ALA A 196 5.88 -13.52 -4.10
CA ALA A 196 6.18 -14.21 -5.36
C ALA A 196 7.37 -15.17 -5.17
N ASP A 197 7.38 -16.27 -5.92
CA ASP A 197 8.47 -17.24 -5.88
C ASP A 197 9.79 -16.62 -6.42
N ALA A 198 10.95 -17.11 -5.96
CA ALA A 198 12.24 -16.54 -6.35
C ALA A 198 12.59 -16.71 -7.84
N ASP A 199 11.87 -17.57 -8.57
CA ASP A 199 11.93 -17.70 -10.04
C ASP A 199 10.99 -16.74 -10.81
N GLU A 200 10.15 -15.97 -10.12
CA GLU A 200 9.37 -14.85 -10.68
C GLU A 200 9.97 -13.46 -10.35
N ILE A 201 10.82 -13.35 -9.32
CA ILE A 201 11.44 -12.08 -8.89
C ILE A 201 12.53 -11.63 -9.90
N SER A 202 12.36 -10.43 -10.45
CA SER A 202 13.28 -9.79 -11.43
C SER A 202 14.61 -9.35 -10.80
N LEU A 203 15.73 -9.96 -11.22
CA LEU A 203 17.08 -9.61 -10.75
C LEU A 203 17.43 -8.14 -10.97
N LYS A 204 17.02 -7.54 -12.09
CA LYS A 204 17.32 -6.14 -12.45
C LYS A 204 16.51 -5.10 -11.66
N ASN A 205 15.36 -5.47 -11.09
CA ASN A 205 14.38 -4.48 -10.63
C ASN A 205 13.83 -4.69 -9.20
N TRP A 206 14.17 -5.79 -8.51
CA TRP A 206 13.60 -6.10 -7.18
C TRP A 206 13.93 -5.06 -6.10
N ASP A 207 15.08 -4.38 -6.17
CA ASP A 207 15.57 -3.40 -5.18
C ASP A 207 15.21 -1.95 -5.50
N GLN A 208 14.35 -1.69 -6.49
CA GLN A 208 14.03 -0.32 -6.94
C GLN A 208 13.00 0.41 -6.04
N GLU A 209 12.47 -0.22 -5.01
CA GLU A 209 11.54 0.44 -4.06
C GLU A 209 12.31 1.32 -3.05
N ARG A 210 11.97 2.62 -3.00
CA ARG A 210 12.43 3.51 -1.93
C ARG A 210 11.65 3.20 -0.65
N VAL A 211 12.17 2.30 0.18
CA VAL A 211 11.70 2.13 1.57
C VAL A 211 11.90 3.44 2.35
N LEU A 212 10.88 3.82 3.12
CA LEU A 212 10.91 5.00 3.99
C LEU A 212 11.60 4.69 5.32
N THR A 213 12.25 5.70 5.90
CA THR A 213 13.02 5.53 7.13
C THR A 213 12.14 5.41 8.37
N GLY A 214 12.60 4.65 9.37
CA GLY A 214 11.93 4.50 10.66
C GLY A 214 11.18 3.19 10.85
N GLY A 215 11.72 2.07 10.37
CA GLY A 215 11.34 0.72 10.82
C GLY A 215 10.03 0.14 10.29
N HIS A 216 9.70 -1.01 10.89
CA HIS A 216 8.53 -1.86 10.61
C HIS A 216 7.69 -2.14 11.87
N GLY A 217 6.49 -2.72 11.71
CA GLY A 217 5.54 -3.01 12.80
C GLY A 217 4.03 -2.83 12.54
N LEU A 218 3.21 -3.30 13.47
CA LEU A 218 1.85 -3.78 13.29
C LEU A 218 0.76 -2.80 13.77
N MET A 219 -0.35 -2.74 13.04
CA MET A 219 -1.56 -1.97 13.37
C MET A 219 -2.42 -2.72 14.39
N VAL A 220 -2.22 -2.44 15.68
CA VAL A 220 -2.86 -3.15 16.81
C VAL A 220 -4.39 -3.04 16.80
N ASN A 221 -4.93 -1.98 16.19
CA ASN A 221 -6.37 -1.74 16.09
C ASN A 221 -7.00 -2.17 14.76
N GLY A 222 -6.24 -2.84 13.89
CA GLY A 222 -6.63 -3.14 12.52
C GLY A 222 -6.59 -1.92 11.60
N TYR A 223 -6.43 -2.14 10.29
CA TYR A 223 -6.25 -1.06 9.32
C TYR A 223 -7.56 -0.40 8.86
N TYR A 224 -8.71 -1.03 9.10
CA TYR A 224 -10.02 -0.52 8.66
C TYR A 224 -10.38 0.90 9.14
N PRO A 225 -10.07 1.37 10.37
CA PRO A 225 -10.40 2.73 10.80
C PRO A 225 -9.74 3.83 9.96
N VAL A 226 -8.57 3.56 9.36
CA VAL A 226 -7.90 4.47 8.42
C VAL A 226 -8.73 4.64 7.13
N ILE A 227 -9.32 3.55 6.64
CA ILE A 227 -10.24 3.55 5.49
C ILE A 227 -11.54 4.28 5.85
N GLU A 228 -12.11 4.02 7.03
CA GLU A 228 -13.36 4.63 7.47
C GLU A 228 -13.25 6.15 7.62
N ALA A 229 -12.18 6.64 8.26
CA ALA A 229 -11.89 8.06 8.37
C ALA A 229 -11.72 8.73 6.99
N LEU A 230 -10.97 8.10 6.07
CA LEU A 230 -10.81 8.60 4.71
C LEU A 230 -12.12 8.55 3.90
N ALA A 231 -13.04 7.64 4.20
CA ALA A 231 -14.33 7.47 3.51
C ALA A 231 -15.47 8.38 4.03
N GLN A 232 -15.38 8.89 5.26
CA GLN A 232 -16.45 9.62 5.95
C GLN A 232 -17.07 10.77 5.12
N GLY A 233 -18.31 10.60 4.66
CA GLY A 233 -19.07 11.63 3.92
C GLY A 233 -18.85 11.67 2.41
N LEU A 234 -18.18 10.68 1.81
CA LEU A 234 -18.08 10.52 0.36
C LEU A 234 -19.30 9.75 -0.21
N ASP A 235 -19.72 10.04 -1.45
CA ASP A 235 -20.72 9.24 -2.18
C ASP A 235 -20.08 7.92 -2.66
N ILE A 236 -20.10 6.89 -1.81
CA ILE A 236 -19.57 5.56 -2.10
C ILE A 236 -20.72 4.58 -2.33
N ARG A 237 -20.69 3.89 -3.48
CA ARG A 237 -21.73 2.96 -3.91
C ARG A 237 -21.16 1.56 -3.99
N LEU A 238 -21.60 0.73 -3.07
CA LEU A 238 -21.21 -0.68 -2.92
C LEU A 238 -22.01 -1.57 -3.88
N ASN A 239 -21.47 -2.76 -4.19
CA ASN A 239 -22.02 -3.71 -5.16
C ASN A 239 -22.20 -3.13 -6.58
N GLN A 240 -21.33 -2.19 -6.97
CA GLN A 240 -21.30 -1.53 -8.27
C GLN A 240 -20.06 -1.98 -9.06
N ARG A 241 -20.07 -3.25 -9.54
CA ARG A 241 -19.01 -3.77 -10.41
C ARG A 241 -19.06 -3.07 -11.76
N VAL A 242 -18.04 -2.28 -12.09
CA VAL A 242 -17.85 -1.71 -13.42
C VAL A 242 -17.44 -2.80 -14.42
N THR A 243 -18.03 -2.77 -15.61
CA THR A 243 -17.78 -3.71 -16.72
C THR A 243 -17.38 -3.00 -18.03
N GLU A 244 -17.75 -1.73 -18.21
CA GLU A 244 -17.35 -0.94 -19.38
C GLU A 244 -17.02 0.52 -19.01
N ILE A 245 -15.99 1.08 -19.64
CA ILE A 245 -15.60 2.49 -19.55
C ILE A 245 -15.46 3.06 -20.96
N THR A 246 -16.42 3.87 -21.38
CA THR A 246 -16.43 4.58 -22.68
C THR A 246 -15.98 6.03 -22.48
N ARG A 247 -14.91 6.46 -23.15
CA ARG A 247 -14.56 7.89 -23.26
C ARG A 247 -15.47 8.57 -24.27
N GLN A 248 -16.00 9.73 -23.90
CA GLN A 248 -16.84 10.57 -24.76
C GLN A 248 -16.15 11.92 -25.01
N HIS A 249 -16.67 12.71 -25.96
CA HIS A 249 -16.05 13.98 -26.36
C HIS A 249 -15.86 14.95 -25.18
N ASN A 250 -16.83 15.01 -24.26
CA ASN A 250 -16.86 15.91 -23.11
C ASN A 250 -16.91 15.17 -21.75
N GLY A 251 -16.38 13.94 -21.67
CA GLY A 251 -16.38 13.19 -20.40
C GLY A 251 -16.21 11.68 -20.55
N VAL A 252 -16.77 10.93 -19.60
CA VAL A 252 -16.76 9.47 -19.57
C VAL A 252 -18.15 8.91 -19.24
N LYS A 253 -18.47 7.75 -19.82
CA LYS A 253 -19.57 6.87 -19.41
C LYS A 253 -18.97 5.63 -18.78
N VAL A 254 -19.39 5.30 -17.57
CA VAL A 254 -19.01 4.09 -16.84
C VAL A 254 -20.26 3.24 -16.66
N THR A 255 -20.23 2.00 -17.13
CA THR A 255 -21.37 1.06 -17.06
C THR A 255 -21.03 -0.07 -16.09
N THR A 256 -22.01 -0.44 -15.25
CA THR A 256 -21.90 -1.51 -14.25
C THR A 256 -22.61 -2.79 -14.69
N GLU A 257 -22.33 -3.89 -13.99
CA GLU A 257 -22.82 -5.26 -14.25
C GLU A 257 -24.36 -5.39 -14.24
N ASP A 258 -25.05 -4.53 -13.50
CA ASP A 258 -26.51 -4.39 -13.47
C ASP A 258 -27.09 -3.59 -14.65
N GLY A 259 -26.24 -3.05 -15.53
CA GLY A 259 -26.60 -2.15 -16.62
C GLY A 259 -26.72 -0.67 -16.24
N THR A 260 -26.57 -0.31 -14.96
CA THR A 260 -26.58 1.09 -14.53
C THR A 260 -25.44 1.85 -15.20
N SER A 261 -25.70 3.10 -15.61
CA SER A 261 -24.72 3.93 -16.33
C SER A 261 -24.51 5.26 -15.64
N TYR A 262 -23.24 5.58 -15.39
CA TYR A 262 -22.76 6.76 -14.69
C TYR A 262 -22.04 7.69 -15.68
N LEU A 263 -22.26 9.00 -15.55
CA LEU A 263 -21.63 10.04 -16.39
C LEU A 263 -20.85 11.02 -15.52
N ALA A 264 -19.63 11.36 -15.96
CA ALA A 264 -18.77 12.35 -15.30
C ALA A 264 -17.81 13.02 -16.31
N ASP A 265 -17.15 14.11 -15.89
CA ASP A 265 -16.12 14.78 -16.69
C ASP A 265 -14.84 13.92 -16.81
N ALA A 266 -14.54 13.08 -15.81
CA ALA A 266 -13.44 12.12 -15.84
C ALA A 266 -13.73 10.87 -14.98
N CYS A 267 -12.89 9.84 -15.11
CA CYS A 267 -12.82 8.73 -14.16
C CYS A 267 -11.39 8.44 -13.71
N ILE A 268 -11.25 7.99 -12.46
CA ILE A 268 -10.02 7.41 -11.91
C ILE A 268 -10.25 5.90 -11.73
N ILE A 269 -9.30 5.09 -12.20
CA ILE A 269 -9.35 3.63 -12.14
C ILE A 269 -8.35 3.18 -11.07
N SER A 270 -8.85 2.63 -9.96
CA SER A 270 -8.04 2.17 -8.81
C SER A 270 -8.22 0.67 -8.51
N VAL A 271 -8.73 -0.09 -9.49
CA VAL A 271 -8.87 -1.56 -9.39
C VAL A 271 -7.49 -2.24 -9.32
N PRO A 272 -7.36 -3.40 -8.64
CA PRO A 272 -6.09 -4.14 -8.58
C PRO A 272 -5.55 -4.55 -9.96
N LEU A 273 -4.23 -4.65 -10.10
CA LEU A 273 -3.57 -5.05 -11.34
C LEU A 273 -4.10 -6.39 -11.91
N GLY A 274 -4.41 -7.37 -11.05
CA GLY A 274 -5.04 -8.63 -11.46
C GLY A 274 -6.40 -8.46 -12.16
N VAL A 275 -7.18 -7.42 -11.82
CA VAL A 275 -8.45 -7.10 -12.49
C VAL A 275 -8.20 -6.53 -13.89
N LEU A 276 -7.12 -5.76 -14.07
CA LEU A 276 -6.70 -5.27 -15.39
C LEU A 276 -6.16 -6.42 -16.25
N LYS A 277 -5.29 -7.28 -15.72
CA LYS A 277 -4.79 -8.49 -16.41
C LYS A 277 -5.92 -9.45 -16.82
N ALA A 278 -6.96 -9.59 -15.99
CA ALA A 278 -8.12 -10.43 -16.30
C ALA A 278 -9.01 -9.88 -17.43
N ASN A 279 -8.78 -8.64 -17.89
CA ASN A 279 -9.51 -7.99 -18.99
C ASN A 279 -11.05 -7.98 -18.83
N VAL A 280 -11.53 -7.95 -17.58
CA VAL A 280 -12.97 -7.97 -17.23
C VAL A 280 -13.65 -6.59 -17.29
N ILE A 281 -12.90 -5.54 -17.63
CA ILE A 281 -13.41 -4.19 -17.87
C ILE A 281 -13.09 -3.81 -19.32
N LYS A 282 -14.13 -3.64 -20.15
CA LYS A 282 -13.99 -3.15 -21.51
C LYS A 282 -13.62 -1.66 -21.50
N PHE A 283 -12.57 -1.29 -22.22
CA PHE A 283 -12.20 0.11 -22.47
C PHE A 283 -12.57 0.50 -23.90
N GLU A 284 -13.22 1.65 -24.07
CA GLU A 284 -13.54 2.19 -25.40
C GLU A 284 -13.15 3.69 -25.49
N PRO A 285 -12.17 4.08 -26.31
CA PRO A 285 -11.26 3.21 -27.06
C PRO A 285 -10.40 2.34 -26.14
N GLU A 286 -9.82 1.29 -26.70
CA GLU A 286 -8.92 0.38 -25.99
C GLU A 286 -7.72 1.10 -25.34
N LEU A 287 -7.11 0.47 -24.34
CA LEU A 287 -5.90 1.00 -23.71
C LEU A 287 -4.75 1.03 -24.74
N PRO A 288 -3.99 2.15 -24.83
CA PRO A 288 -2.83 2.22 -25.73
C PRO A 288 -1.82 1.11 -25.47
N GLN A 289 -1.21 0.57 -26.53
CA GLN A 289 -0.33 -0.60 -26.46
C GLN A 289 0.70 -0.54 -25.33
N TRP A 290 1.40 0.60 -25.13
CA TRP A 290 2.38 0.77 -24.06
C TRP A 290 1.80 0.55 -22.65
N LYS A 291 0.52 0.89 -22.44
CA LYS A 291 -0.17 0.72 -21.16
C LYS A 291 -0.60 -0.73 -20.97
N SER A 292 -1.00 -1.40 -22.04
CA SER A 292 -1.35 -2.82 -22.05
C SER A 292 -0.13 -3.71 -21.84
N SER A 293 1.02 -3.38 -22.47
CA SER A 293 2.32 -4.00 -22.18
C SER A 293 2.70 -3.85 -20.71
N ALA A 294 2.74 -2.62 -20.17
CA ALA A 294 3.06 -2.42 -18.76
C ALA A 294 2.10 -3.13 -17.77
N ILE A 295 0.87 -3.45 -18.18
CA ILE A 295 -0.08 -4.30 -17.41
C ILE A 295 0.25 -5.79 -17.56
N ALA A 296 0.76 -6.24 -18.70
CA ALA A 296 1.25 -7.59 -18.93
C ALA A 296 2.58 -7.87 -18.21
N ASP A 297 3.53 -6.92 -18.27
CA ASP A 297 4.91 -7.09 -17.81
C ASP A 297 5.06 -7.13 -16.27
N LEU A 298 4.24 -6.37 -15.54
CA LEU A 298 4.27 -6.33 -14.06
C LEU A 298 3.66 -7.61 -13.44
N GLY A 299 4.33 -8.21 -12.45
CA GLY A 299 3.82 -9.35 -11.67
C GLY A 299 2.60 -9.03 -10.80
N VAL A 300 1.90 -10.06 -10.32
CA VAL A 300 0.82 -9.95 -9.32
C VAL A 300 1.04 -11.00 -8.23
N GLY A 301 1.85 -10.65 -7.23
CA GLY A 301 2.13 -11.52 -6.09
C GLY A 301 0.88 -11.85 -5.25
N THR A 302 0.92 -13.00 -4.57
CA THR A 302 -0.16 -13.57 -3.77
C THR A 302 0.33 -14.12 -2.43
N GLU A 303 0.08 -13.39 -1.34
CA GLU A 303 0.19 -13.89 0.04
C GLU A 303 -1.22 -14.33 0.52
N ASN A 304 -1.29 -15.33 1.40
CA ASN A 304 -2.51 -15.71 2.11
C ASN A 304 -2.23 -15.80 3.62
N LYS A 305 -3.11 -15.21 4.44
CA LYS A 305 -2.99 -15.22 5.91
C LYS A 305 -3.99 -16.21 6.53
N ILE A 306 -3.53 -16.96 7.53
CA ILE A 306 -4.36 -17.85 8.36
C ILE A 306 -4.30 -17.34 9.79
N ALA A 307 -5.43 -16.88 10.33
CA ALA A 307 -5.56 -16.52 11.73
C ALA A 307 -5.88 -17.78 12.56
N MET A 308 -5.14 -18.01 13.65
CA MET A 308 -5.34 -19.13 14.56
C MET A 308 -5.48 -18.63 15.99
N HIS A 309 -6.56 -19.02 16.66
CA HIS A 309 -6.87 -18.62 18.03
C HIS A 309 -6.83 -19.85 18.96
N PHE A 310 -6.27 -19.68 20.15
CA PHE A 310 -5.98 -20.76 21.10
C PHE A 310 -6.31 -20.32 22.52
N ASP A 311 -6.79 -21.24 23.37
CA ASP A 311 -7.20 -20.94 24.76
C ASP A 311 -6.04 -20.47 25.68
N ARG A 312 -4.79 -20.64 25.25
CA ARG A 312 -3.58 -20.19 25.94
C ARG A 312 -2.42 -20.05 24.95
N VAL A 313 -1.47 -19.19 25.30
CA VAL A 313 -0.13 -19.17 24.70
C VAL A 313 0.62 -20.43 25.14
N PHE A 314 1.23 -21.13 24.18
CA PHE A 314 2.08 -22.31 24.45
C PHE A 314 3.42 -22.28 23.69
N TRP A 315 3.67 -21.22 22.94
CA TRP A 315 4.89 -20.94 22.19
C TRP A 315 5.80 -19.97 22.97
N PRO A 316 7.11 -19.86 22.63
CA PRO A 316 8.00 -18.88 23.25
C PRO A 316 7.54 -17.43 23.06
N ASN A 317 7.99 -16.53 23.94
CA ASN A 317 7.68 -15.10 23.86
C ASN A 317 8.55 -14.38 22.81
N VAL A 318 8.32 -14.74 21.55
CA VAL A 318 8.96 -14.19 20.35
C VAL A 318 7.91 -13.58 19.42
N GLU A 319 8.28 -12.63 18.58
CA GLU A 319 7.38 -12.02 17.58
C GLU A 319 7.09 -12.96 16.41
N VAL A 320 8.10 -13.70 15.96
CA VAL A 320 8.01 -14.60 14.81
C VAL A 320 8.45 -16.01 15.18
N LEU A 321 7.57 -16.98 14.91
CA LEU A 321 7.86 -18.41 14.99
C LEU A 321 8.09 -18.93 13.57
N GLY A 322 9.34 -19.22 13.22
CA GLY A 322 9.69 -19.77 11.91
C GLY A 322 9.75 -21.30 11.93
N MET A 323 9.43 -21.94 10.81
CA MET A 323 9.59 -23.38 10.60
C MET A 323 10.49 -23.59 9.38
N VAL A 324 11.61 -24.30 9.56
CA VAL A 324 12.63 -24.52 8.53
C VAL A 324 12.39 -25.83 7.79
N GLY A 325 12.69 -25.86 6.50
CA GLY A 325 12.41 -26.99 5.63
C GLY A 325 13.37 -27.07 4.43
N PRO A 326 13.36 -28.20 3.69
CA PRO A 326 14.32 -28.48 2.60
C PRO A 326 14.10 -27.66 1.31
N THR A 327 13.07 -26.83 1.26
CA THR A 327 12.79 -25.86 0.19
C THR A 327 12.02 -24.68 0.78
N PRO A 328 11.98 -23.50 0.13
CA PRO A 328 11.25 -22.34 0.65
C PRO A 328 9.75 -22.63 0.82
N LYS A 329 9.18 -23.42 -0.09
CA LYS A 329 7.78 -23.90 -0.07
C LYS A 329 7.50 -24.98 0.99
N ALA A 330 8.53 -25.47 1.67
CA ALA A 330 8.43 -26.34 2.84
C ALA A 330 8.75 -25.59 4.15
N CYS A 331 9.14 -24.32 4.08
CA CYS A 331 9.30 -23.43 5.23
C CYS A 331 7.97 -22.73 5.58
N GLY A 332 7.98 -21.94 6.66
CA GLY A 332 6.90 -21.01 6.96
C GLY A 332 7.20 -20.11 8.17
N TYR A 333 6.27 -19.21 8.49
CA TYR A 333 6.32 -18.43 9.73
C TYR A 333 4.93 -18.09 10.26
N PHE A 334 4.83 -17.89 11.58
CA PHE A 334 3.66 -17.35 12.27
C PHE A 334 4.05 -16.07 13.02
N LEU A 335 3.23 -15.03 12.88
CA LEU A 335 3.32 -13.81 13.70
C LEU A 335 2.60 -14.04 15.04
N ASN A 336 3.29 -13.74 16.14
CA ASN A 336 2.75 -13.85 17.49
C ASN A 336 1.91 -12.63 17.88
N LEU A 337 0.62 -12.67 17.53
CA LEU A 337 -0.33 -11.60 17.83
C LEU A 337 -0.62 -11.38 19.32
N HIS A 338 -0.20 -12.29 20.23
CA HIS A 338 -0.31 -12.06 21.68
C HIS A 338 0.61 -10.93 22.15
N PHE A 339 1.77 -10.75 21.53
CA PHE A 339 2.74 -9.72 21.92
C PHE A 339 2.15 -8.30 21.73
N ALA A 340 1.41 -8.09 20.64
CA ALA A 340 0.66 -6.87 20.36
C ALA A 340 -0.53 -6.62 21.31
N GLY A 341 -0.90 -7.61 22.15
CA GLY A 341 -2.00 -7.52 23.10
C GLY A 341 -1.60 -7.07 24.52
N GLU A 342 -0.45 -7.52 25.03
CA GLU A 342 -0.07 -7.34 26.45
C GLU A 342 1.24 -6.56 26.70
N ALA A 343 2.03 -6.23 25.67
CA ALA A 343 3.25 -5.41 25.81
C ALA A 343 3.15 -4.08 25.05
N ALA A 344 3.54 -2.98 25.71
CA ALA A 344 3.57 -1.65 25.11
C ALA A 344 4.94 -0.97 25.27
N SER A 345 5.68 -0.87 24.16
CA SER A 345 6.81 0.05 23.97
C SER A 345 6.52 0.94 22.75
N ALA A 346 7.20 2.08 22.61
CA ALA A 346 6.49 3.31 22.19
C ALA A 346 6.81 3.92 20.80
N GLU A 347 7.68 3.34 19.97
CA GLU A 347 8.35 4.02 18.84
C GLU A 347 8.37 3.02 17.63
N HIS A 348 7.81 3.25 16.40
CA HIS A 348 6.62 2.49 15.83
C HIS A 348 6.53 1.32 14.72
N SER A 349 6.40 1.48 13.35
CA SER A 349 5.65 0.46 12.46
C SER A 349 5.90 0.32 10.88
N GLY A 350 5.25 -0.60 10.08
CA GLY A 350 5.64 -1.21 8.71
C GLY A 350 4.77 -1.91 7.53
N SER A 351 4.04 -1.56 6.39
CA SER A 351 3.41 -0.45 5.53
C SER A 351 2.01 -0.61 4.85
N VAL A 352 1.43 0.56 4.46
CA VAL A 352 0.36 0.79 3.45
C VAL A 352 0.59 2.04 2.55
N HIS A 353 1.59 2.90 2.83
CA HIS A 353 1.58 4.30 2.37
C HIS A 353 1.66 4.52 0.85
N GLY A 354 2.40 3.70 0.09
CA GLY A 354 2.54 3.88 -1.37
C GLY A 354 1.20 3.76 -2.12
N ALA A 355 0.31 2.90 -1.63
CA ALA A 355 -1.03 2.74 -2.16
C ALA A 355 -1.91 3.99 -1.94
N TYR A 356 -1.73 4.70 -0.82
CA TYR A 356 -2.38 6.01 -0.58
C TYR A 356 -1.81 7.08 -1.53
N SER A 357 -0.48 7.21 -1.62
CA SER A 357 0.20 8.22 -2.45
C SER A 357 -0.19 8.12 -3.93
N SER A 358 -0.35 6.91 -4.46
CA SER A 358 -0.86 6.70 -5.84
C SER A 358 -2.23 7.33 -6.10
N GLY A 359 -3.11 7.32 -5.08
CA GLY A 359 -4.44 7.91 -5.14
C GLY A 359 -4.41 9.43 -5.15
N ILE A 360 -3.56 10.02 -4.30
CA ILE A 360 -3.33 11.47 -4.27
C ILE A 360 -2.76 11.97 -5.60
N ALA A 361 -1.76 11.28 -6.16
CA ALA A 361 -1.18 11.63 -7.46
C ALA A 361 -2.21 11.55 -8.61
N ALA A 362 -3.09 10.53 -8.59
CA ALA A 362 -4.17 10.40 -9.57
C ALA A 362 -5.22 11.52 -9.43
N ALA A 363 -5.56 11.93 -8.20
CA ALA A 363 -6.44 13.06 -7.93
C ALA A 363 -5.83 14.39 -8.38
N GLU A 364 -4.55 14.64 -8.12
CA GLU A 364 -3.83 15.83 -8.56
C GLU A 364 -3.85 15.98 -10.08
N GLU A 365 -3.50 14.93 -10.82
CA GLU A 365 -3.44 14.97 -12.29
C GLU A 365 -4.84 15.11 -12.90
N CYS A 366 -5.85 14.48 -12.30
CA CYS A 366 -7.25 14.67 -12.68
C CYS A 366 -7.70 16.13 -12.46
N ARG A 367 -7.39 16.70 -11.28
CA ARG A 367 -7.70 18.09 -10.90
C ARG A 367 -7.06 19.09 -11.87
N LYS A 368 -5.75 19.00 -12.08
CA LYS A 368 -4.97 19.87 -12.99
C LYS A 368 -5.56 19.88 -14.41
N ARG A 369 -5.85 18.69 -14.96
CA ARG A 369 -6.45 18.55 -16.30
C ARG A 369 -7.87 19.11 -16.38
N LEU A 370 -8.73 18.84 -15.40
CA LEU A 370 -10.13 19.30 -15.42
C LEU A 370 -10.26 20.81 -15.21
N LEU A 371 -9.42 21.43 -14.37
CA LEU A 371 -9.40 22.88 -14.21
C LEU A 371 -8.93 23.57 -15.51
N ALA A 372 -7.86 23.07 -16.13
CA ALA A 372 -7.38 23.57 -17.42
C ALA A 372 -8.43 23.44 -18.53
N LEU A 373 -9.08 22.28 -18.67
CA LEU A 373 -10.13 22.05 -19.67
C LEU A 373 -11.36 22.93 -19.47
N LYS A 374 -11.69 23.31 -18.24
CA LYS A 374 -12.83 24.20 -17.93
C LYS A 374 -12.44 25.68 -17.81
N GLY A 375 -11.18 26.03 -18.03
CA GLY A 375 -10.68 27.41 -17.92
C GLY A 375 -10.75 27.99 -16.50
N ILE A 376 -10.74 27.13 -15.49
CA ILE A 376 -10.81 27.52 -14.07
C ILE A 376 -9.38 27.75 -13.57
N PRO A 377 -9.05 28.92 -13.00
CA PRO A 377 -7.70 29.18 -12.45
C PRO A 377 -7.34 28.20 -11.34
N ASP A 378 -6.12 27.66 -11.37
CA ASP A 378 -5.59 26.80 -10.31
C ASP A 378 -5.15 27.65 -9.11
N LEU A 379 -6.06 27.81 -8.14
CA LEU A 379 -5.91 28.67 -6.96
C LEU A 379 -5.84 27.88 -5.64
N VAL A 380 -5.83 26.54 -5.69
CA VAL A 380 -5.92 25.65 -4.53
C VAL A 380 -5.07 24.41 -4.81
N GLN A 381 -3.93 24.24 -4.14
CA GLN A 381 -3.18 22.99 -4.20
C GLN A 381 -3.98 21.84 -3.56
N VAL A 382 -3.65 20.59 -3.90
CA VAL A 382 -4.24 19.45 -3.19
C VAL A 382 -3.58 19.39 -1.82
N ALA A 383 -4.28 19.88 -0.81
CA ALA A 383 -3.91 19.70 0.57
C ALA A 383 -3.69 18.20 0.86
N ALA A 384 -2.43 17.84 1.13
CA ALA A 384 -2.16 16.70 1.97
C ALA A 384 -2.83 16.95 3.33
N TRP A 385 -3.17 15.88 4.05
CA TRP A 385 -4.02 15.99 5.23
C TRP A 385 -3.43 16.86 6.36
N GLU A 386 -2.12 17.06 6.31
CA GLU A 386 -1.31 17.99 7.10
C GLU A 386 -1.90 19.42 7.18
N GLU A 387 -2.43 19.98 6.08
CA GLU A 387 -3.02 21.33 6.09
C GLU A 387 -4.40 21.37 6.78
N MET A 388 -5.14 20.25 6.83
CA MET A 388 -6.47 20.20 7.44
C MET A 388 -6.42 20.14 8.97
N ALA A 389 -5.34 19.60 9.55
CA ALA A 389 -5.17 19.49 11.00
C ALA A 389 -5.20 20.84 11.72
N GLY A 390 -4.86 21.95 11.04
CA GLY A 390 -4.93 23.30 11.58
C GLY A 390 -6.34 23.91 11.66
N ALA A 391 -7.37 23.26 11.09
CA ALA A 391 -8.69 23.86 10.90
C ALA A 391 -9.85 23.19 11.66
N VAL A 392 -9.62 22.06 12.33
CA VAL A 392 -10.67 21.29 13.05
C VAL A 392 -10.33 21.19 14.53
N ALA A 393 -11.18 21.75 15.39
CA ALA A 393 -11.01 21.68 16.83
C ALA A 393 -11.21 20.24 17.34
N PRO A 394 -10.38 19.75 18.30
CA PRO A 394 -10.45 18.37 18.77
C PRO A 394 -11.77 18.08 19.49
N LEU A 395 -12.41 16.97 19.10
CA LEU A 395 -13.62 16.45 19.75
C LEU A 395 -13.29 15.96 21.17
N GLN A 396 -13.68 16.75 22.18
CA GLN A 396 -13.63 16.30 23.57
C GLN A 396 -14.69 15.21 23.82
N ILE A 397 -14.26 13.95 23.75
CA ILE A 397 -15.04 12.82 24.28
C ILE A 397 -14.88 12.82 25.81
N CYS A 398 -15.91 13.29 26.51
CA CYS A 398 -15.97 13.22 27.97
C CYS A 398 -15.94 11.77 28.45
N ARG A 399 -15.09 11.47 29.44
CA ARG A 399 -15.08 10.19 30.14
C ARG A 399 -16.20 10.14 31.18
N THR A 400 -16.79 8.96 31.34
CA THR A 400 -17.55 8.50 32.52
C THR A 400 -17.04 7.13 32.89
#